data_AF-A0A965UMJ1-F1
#
_entry.id   AF-A0A965UMJ1-F1
#
_cell.length_a   1.000
_cell.length_b   1.000
_cell.length_c   1.000
_cell.angle_alpha   90.00
_cell.angle_beta   90.00
_cell.angle_gamma   90.00
#
_symmetry.space_group_name_H-M   'P 1'
#
loop_
_entity.id
_entity.type
_entity.pdbx_description
1 polymer ?
#
loop_
_entity_poly.entity_id
_entity_poly.type
_entity_poly.pdbx_seq_one_letter_code
_entity_poly.pdbx_strand_id
1 'polypeptide(L)'
;MSWTHLDDILVKKAGRSHRCYLCGKEIPKGSSYLRRTGVDEDTGIVSVAMHPECEEYTKDWDEMDWETFSPGDLYWWTEETSDISEGK
;
A
#
# COMPACT_ATOMS: atom_id res chain seq x y z
N MET A 1 -19.05 5.10 -3.85
CA MET A 1 -18.96 3.89 -2.99
C MET A 1 -18.38 4.39 -1.68
N SER A 2 -19.09 4.30 -0.56
CA SER A 2 -18.64 4.95 0.69
C SER A 2 -17.65 4.05 1.44
N TRP A 3 -16.36 4.17 1.13
CA TRP A 3 -15.32 3.50 1.92
C TRP A 3 -15.05 4.30 3.19
N THR A 4 -15.23 3.66 4.35
CA THR A 4 -14.96 4.29 5.66
C THR A 4 -13.66 3.75 6.24
N HIS A 5 -12.69 4.64 6.47
CA HIS A 5 -11.46 4.30 7.19
C HIS A 5 -11.77 3.95 8.66
N LEU A 6 -11.19 2.85 9.15
CA LEU A 6 -11.31 2.45 10.57
C LEU A 6 -9.98 2.62 11.31
N ASP A 7 -8.95 1.89 10.87
CA ASP A 7 -7.69 1.77 11.61
C ASP A 7 -6.50 1.53 10.69
N ASP A 8 -5.38 2.19 11.00
CA ASP A 8 -4.07 1.96 10.40
C ASP A 8 -3.10 1.39 11.44
N ILE A 9 -2.59 0.18 11.19
CA ILE A 9 -1.68 -0.51 12.10
C ILE A 9 -0.36 -0.80 11.38
N LEU A 10 0.75 -0.29 11.92
CA LEU A 10 2.08 -0.67 11.48
C LEU A 10 2.46 -2.04 12.04
N VAL A 11 2.43 -3.06 11.19
CA VAL A 11 2.84 -4.42 11.54
C VAL A 11 4.34 -4.55 11.29
N LYS A 12 5.13 -4.64 12.37
CA LYS A 12 6.60 -4.73 12.29
C LYS A 12 7.13 -6.04 11.72
N LYS A 13 6.35 -7.12 11.80
CA LYS A 13 6.77 -8.46 11.36
C LYS A 13 5.61 -9.19 10.69
N ALA A 14 5.66 -9.32 9.38
CA ALA A 14 4.66 -10.05 8.62
C ALA A 14 4.70 -11.55 8.94
N GLY A 15 3.55 -12.13 9.30
CA GLY A 15 3.42 -13.57 9.57
C GLY A 15 3.41 -14.43 8.30
N ARG A 16 2.97 -13.86 7.18
CA ARG A 16 2.94 -14.45 5.83
C ARG A 16 3.37 -13.40 4.80
N SER A 17 3.63 -13.80 3.56
CA SER A 17 3.79 -12.81 2.49
C SER A 17 2.44 -12.16 2.19
N HIS A 18 2.48 -10.87 1.89
CA HIS A 18 1.32 -10.07 1.52
C HIS A 18 1.58 -9.41 0.17
N ARG A 19 0.54 -8.93 -0.50
CA ARG A 19 0.69 -8.10 -1.69
C ARG A 19 0.38 -6.67 -1.31
N CYS A 20 1.29 -5.75 -1.64
CA CYS A 20 1.06 -4.34 -1.46
C CYS A 20 -0.11 -3.91 -2.34
N TYR A 21 -1.12 -3.29 -1.75
CA TYR A 21 -2.27 -2.77 -2.47
C TYR A 21 -1.89 -1.62 -3.41
N LEU A 22 -0.92 -0.79 -3.01
CA LEU A 22 -0.53 0.40 -3.75
C LEU A 22 0.32 0.11 -4.99
N CYS A 23 1.44 -0.60 -4.81
CA CYS A 23 2.37 -0.90 -5.91
C CYS A 23 2.22 -2.30 -6.50
N GLY A 24 1.37 -3.15 -5.92
CA GLY A 24 1.14 -4.51 -6.39
C GLY A 24 2.31 -5.49 -6.15
N LYS A 25 3.44 -5.06 -5.59
CA LYS A 25 4.61 -5.91 -5.29
C LYS A 25 4.40 -6.77 -4.04
N GLU A 26 5.18 -7.84 -3.91
CA GLU A 26 5.13 -8.73 -2.75
C GLU A 26 5.84 -8.11 -1.54
N ILE A 27 5.16 -8.10 -0.40
CA ILE A 27 5.69 -7.83 0.93
C ILE A 27 6.18 -9.17 1.50
N PRO A 28 7.50 -9.36 1.68
CA PRO A 28 8.04 -10.63 2.17
C PRO A 28 7.57 -10.93 3.60
N LYS A 29 7.50 -12.22 3.94
CA LYS A 29 7.32 -12.65 5.33
C LYS A 29 8.46 -12.13 6.20
N GLY A 30 8.12 -11.60 7.37
CA GLY A 30 9.09 -11.01 8.29
C GLY A 30 9.35 -9.53 8.07
N SER A 31 8.95 -8.96 6.92
CA SER A 31 9.05 -7.53 6.65
C SER A 31 7.98 -6.74 7.41
N SER A 32 8.20 -5.44 7.56
CA SER A 32 7.21 -4.51 8.08
C SER A 32 6.25 -4.05 6.99
N TYR A 33 4.98 -3.89 7.33
CA TYR A 33 3.97 -3.34 6.45
C TYR A 33 2.90 -2.58 7.23
N LEU A 34 2.21 -1.67 6.56
CA LEU A 34 1.06 -0.97 7.11
C LEU A 34 -0.21 -1.71 6.72
N ARG A 35 -1.03 -2.06 7.71
CA ARG A 35 -2.35 -2.66 7.51
C ARG A 35 -3.40 -1.59 7.71
N ARG A 36 -4.10 -1.23 6.62
CA ARG A 36 -5.24 -0.33 6.64
C ARG A 36 -6.52 -1.14 6.63
N THR A 37 -7.39 -0.87 7.59
CA THR A 37 -8.69 -1.53 7.73
C THR A 37 -9.77 -0.50 7.46
N GLY A 38 -10.75 -0.86 6.65
CA GLY A 38 -11.90 -0.02 6.36
C GLY A 38 -13.17 -0.84 6.25
N VAL A 39 -14.29 -0.14 6.14
CA VAL A 39 -15.60 -0.73 5.83
C VAL A 39 -15.98 -0.34 4.43
N ASP A 40 -16.24 -1.34 3.62
CA ASP A 40 -16.91 -1.22 2.35
C ASP A 40 -18.39 -1.59 2.54
N GLU A 41 -19.32 -0.80 2.02
CA GLU A 41 -20.76 -1.04 2.22
C GLU A 41 -21.23 -2.36 1.60
N ASP A 42 -20.58 -2.82 0.54
CA ASP A 42 -20.96 -4.03 -0.20
C ASP A 42 -20.29 -5.30 0.36
N THR A 43 -19.03 -5.20 0.79
CA THR A 43 -18.21 -6.34 1.25
C THR A 43 -17.97 -6.38 2.76
N GLY A 44 -18.31 -5.33 3.50
CA GLY A 44 -18.11 -5.23 4.94
C GLY A 44 -16.68 -4.83 5.30
N ILE A 45 -16.13 -5.41 6.38
CA ILE A 45 -14.78 -5.05 6.85
C ILE A 45 -13.73 -5.60 5.89
N VAL A 46 -13.01 -4.69 5.24
CA VAL A 46 -11.90 -4.98 4.34
C VAL A 46 -10.58 -4.56 4.98
N SER A 47 -9.51 -5.30 4.70
CA SER A 47 -8.17 -4.92 5.12
C SER A 47 -7.18 -5.05 3.98
N VAL A 48 -6.36 -4.03 3.80
CA VAL A 48 -5.32 -3.95 2.78
C VAL A 48 -3.95 -3.83 3.44
N ALA A 49 -2.94 -4.41 2.78
CA ALA A 49 -1.55 -4.34 3.22
C ALA A 49 -0.77 -3.44 2.26
N MET A 50 0.07 -2.56 2.81
CA MET A 50 0.84 -1.58 2.04
C MET A 50 2.27 -1.51 2.58
N HIS A 51 3.23 -1.24 1.71
CA HIS A 51 4.59 -0.89 2.19
C HIS A 51 4.53 0.45 2.94
N PRO A 52 5.32 0.64 3.99
CA PRO A 52 5.40 1.93 4.69
C PRO A 52 5.80 3.07 3.73
N GLU A 53 6.74 2.81 2.82
CA GLU A 53 7.19 3.77 1.81
C GLU A 53 6.08 4.14 0.81
N CYS A 54 5.27 3.15 0.41
CA CYS A 54 4.12 3.44 -0.45
C CYS A 54 3.05 4.26 0.29
N GLU A 55 2.83 3.99 1.58
CA GLU A 55 1.88 4.78 2.37
C GLU A 55 2.33 6.24 2.50
N GLU A 56 3.62 6.47 2.73
CA GLU A 56 4.20 7.81 2.79
C GLU A 56 3.95 8.62 1.51
N TYR A 57 4.02 7.97 0.34
CA TYR A 57 3.68 8.60 -0.94
C TYR A 57 2.20 8.98 -1.07
N THR A 58 1.32 8.15 -0.51
CA THR A 58 -0.13 8.38 -0.54
C THR A 58 -0.65 9.26 0.58
N LYS A 59 0.24 9.78 1.43
CA LYS A 59 -0.14 10.58 2.60
C LYS A 59 -0.79 11.91 2.22
N ASP A 60 -0.40 12.45 1.07
CA ASP A 60 -0.92 13.70 0.52
C ASP A 60 -2.09 13.49 -0.45
N TRP A 61 -2.55 12.23 -0.64
CA TRP A 61 -3.66 11.92 -1.53
C TRP A 61 -4.98 12.40 -0.95
N ASP A 62 -5.74 13.11 -1.79
CA ASP A 62 -7.09 13.50 -1.48
C ASP A 62 -8.11 12.42 -1.89
N GLU A 63 -9.40 12.68 -1.62
CA GLU A 63 -10.48 11.75 -1.95
C GLU A 63 -10.52 11.40 -3.45
N MET A 64 -10.19 12.35 -4.33
CA MET A 64 -10.18 12.12 -5.79
C MET A 64 -8.99 11.26 -6.22
N ASP A 65 -7.82 11.45 -5.60
CA ASP A 65 -6.67 10.56 -5.81
C ASP A 65 -7.03 9.11 -5.44
N TRP A 66 -7.72 8.91 -4.31
CA TRP A 66 -8.18 7.58 -3.87
C TRP A 66 -9.29 7.00 -4.76
N GLU A 67 -10.17 7.82 -5.33
CA GLU A 67 -11.22 7.36 -6.25
C GLU A 67 -10.71 7.00 -7.65
N THR A 68 -9.61 7.63 -8.08
CA THR A 68 -9.02 7.41 -9.41
C THR A 68 -7.90 6.37 -9.42
N PHE A 69 -7.32 6.09 -8.25
CA PHE A 69 -6.28 5.10 -8.07
C PHE A 69 -6.77 3.65 -8.29
N SER A 70 -5.92 2.84 -8.94
CA SER A 70 -6.08 1.39 -9.10
C SER A 70 -4.93 0.61 -8.44
N PRO A 71 -5.21 -0.58 -7.86
CA PRO A 71 -4.18 -1.39 -7.22
C PRO A 71 -3.01 -1.72 -8.15
N GLY A 72 -1.81 -1.26 -7.82
CA GLY A 72 -0.63 -1.43 -8.67
C GLY A 72 -0.14 -0.16 -9.36
N ASP A 73 -0.87 0.97 -9.28
CA ASP A 73 -0.45 2.19 -9.98
C ASP A 73 0.90 2.75 -9.49
N LEU A 74 1.31 2.44 -8.25
CA LEU A 74 2.65 2.79 -7.73
C LEU A 74 3.77 1.82 -8.15
N TYR A 75 3.56 0.99 -9.18
CA TYR A 75 4.57 0.04 -9.65
C TYR A 75 5.88 0.73 -10.09
N TRP A 76 5.77 1.83 -10.83
CA TRP A 76 6.88 2.58 -11.43
C TRP A 76 7.82 3.24 -10.40
N TRP A 77 7.28 3.70 -9.26
CA TRP A 77 8.04 4.46 -8.27
C TRP A 77 9.11 3.62 -7.55
N THR A 78 8.92 2.31 -7.52
CA THR A 78 9.84 1.38 -6.84
C THR A 78 10.91 0.78 -7.77
N GLU A 79 10.92 1.13 -9.06
CA GLU A 79 11.96 0.69 -10.01
C GLU A 79 13.06 1.75 -10.20
N GLU A 80 12.73 3.04 -10.17
CA GLU A 80 13.72 4.13 -10.35
C GLU A 80 14.77 4.23 -9.23
N THR A 81 14.55 3.63 -8.05
CA THR A 81 15.56 3.57 -6.99
C THR A 81 16.50 2.36 -7.09
N SER A 82 16.21 1.43 -8.00
CA SER A 82 17.02 0.21 -8.21
C SER A 82 18.08 0.36 -9.31
N ASP A 83 18.03 1.43 -10.10
CA ASP A 83 18.84 1.64 -11.32
C ASP A 83 19.67 2.95 -11.28
N ILE A 84 20.16 3.33 -10.10
CA ILE A 84 21.31 4.25 -9.97
C ILE A 84 22.48 3.48 -9.36
N SER A 85 22.87 2.40 -10.02
CA SER A 85 24.23 1.89 -9.91
C SER A 85 24.91 2.01 -11.27
N GLU A 86 25.96 2.83 -11.28
CA GLU A 86 27.03 2.91 -12.28
C GLU A 86 26.77 3.76 -13.54
N GLY A 87 27.38 4.95 -13.54
CA GLY A 87 27.39 5.81 -14.72
C GLY A 87 28.43 6.92 -14.74
N LYS A 88 29.59 6.70 -14.12
CA LYS A 88 30.91 7.36 -14.32
C LYS A 88 31.01 8.89 -14.35
#